data_AF-A0A9N7H1Y0-F1
#
_entry.id   AF-A0A9N7H1Y0-F1
#
_cell.length_a   1.000
_cell.length_b   1.000
_cell.length_c   1.000
_cell.angle_alpha   90.00
_cell.angle_beta   90.00
_cell.angle_gamma   90.00
#
_symmetry.space_group_name_H-M   'P 1'
#
loop_
_entity.id
_entity.type
_entity.pdbx_description
1 polymer ?
#
loop_
_entity_poly.entity_id
_entity_poly.type
_entity_poly.pdbx_seq_one_letter_code
_entity_poly.pdbx_strand_id
1 'polypeptide(L)'
;MSTIPKEITTASGKKLELRELDPGDMLDLIEVAGSAMQSASAGAWMGYAQMICSVDAIDGVPVEMPATKEQVKQVARRIGNDGIVALQAVFYPPKKPDAPEQPGTSGVDMETAKN
;
A
#
# COMPACT_ATOMS: atom_id res chain seq x y z
N MET A 1 0.58 -1.49 -17.25
CA MET A 1 0.29 -0.05 -17.10
C MET A 1 0.21 0.20 -15.62
N SER A 2 1.06 1.06 -15.07
CA SER A 2 1.10 1.27 -13.62
C SER A 2 -0.16 1.99 -13.13
N THR A 3 -0.70 1.51 -12.00
CA THR A 3 -1.99 1.95 -11.44
C THR A 3 -1.83 3.14 -10.51
N ILE A 4 -0.60 3.45 -10.09
CA ILE A 4 -0.27 4.58 -9.21
C ILE A 4 0.38 5.73 -10.00
N PRO A 5 0.18 6.99 -9.59
CA PRO A 5 0.87 8.14 -10.17
C PRO A 5 2.37 8.08 -9.90
N LYS A 6 3.18 8.61 -10.83
CA LYS A 6 4.65 8.65 -10.68
C LYS A 6 5.15 9.62 -9.61
N GLU A 7 4.44 10.72 -9.41
CA GLU A 7 4.79 11.75 -8.42
C GLU A 7 3.50 12.25 -7.77
N ILE A 8 3.56 12.53 -6.47
CA ILE A 8 2.54 13.28 -5.74
C ILE A 8 3.19 14.43 -4.97
N THR A 9 2.43 15.48 -4.72
CA THR A 9 2.85 16.61 -3.88
C THR A 9 2.02 16.62 -2.60
N THR A 10 2.68 16.73 -1.46
CA THR A 10 2.02 16.81 -0.15
C THR A 10 1.49 18.22 0.11
N ALA A 11 0.64 18.37 1.13
CA ALA A 11 0.11 19.67 1.52
C ALA A 11 1.20 20.67 1.96
N SER A 12 2.34 20.19 2.46
CA SER A 12 3.50 21.04 2.82
C SER A 12 4.39 21.39 1.63
N GLY A 13 4.11 20.86 0.43
CA GLY A 13 4.88 21.10 -0.79
C GLY A 13 6.00 20.09 -1.05
N LYS A 14 6.14 19.05 -0.21
CA LYS A 14 7.09 17.95 -0.43
C LYS A 14 6.67 17.12 -1.64
N LYS A 15 7.64 16.68 -2.44
CA LYS A 15 7.41 15.80 -3.58
C LYS A 15 7.78 14.37 -3.23
N LEU A 16 6.87 13.44 -3.50
CA LEU A 16 7.10 12.01 -3.33
C LEU A 16 7.00 11.35 -4.70
N GLU A 17 8.10 10.78 -5.16
CA GLU A 17 8.12 9.92 -6.36
C GLU A 17 7.75 8.51 -5.95
N LEU A 18 6.89 7.86 -6.73
CA LEU A 18 6.32 6.56 -6.38
C LEU A 18 6.66 5.51 -7.45
N ARG A 19 6.88 4.29 -6.98
CA ARG A 19 7.06 3.09 -7.78
C ARG A 19 6.11 1.99 -7.33
N GLU A 20 5.73 1.12 -8.26
CA GLU A 20 5.04 -0.11 -7.89
C GLU A 20 6.05 -1.07 -7.23
N LEU A 21 5.58 -1.79 -6.21
CA LEU A 21 6.34 -2.89 -5.64
C LEU A 21 6.04 -4.16 -6.45
N ASP A 22 7.09 -4.83 -6.88
CA ASP A 22 6.96 -6.11 -7.55
C ASP A 22 6.78 -7.27 -6.54
N PRO A 23 6.43 -8.48 -6.99
CA PRO A 23 6.25 -9.61 -6.08
C PRO A 23 7.51 -9.95 -5.25
N GLY A 24 8.71 -9.68 -5.76
CA GLY A 24 9.98 -9.83 -5.03
C GLY A 24 10.10 -8.82 -3.90
N ASP A 25 9.84 -7.53 -4.18
CA ASP A 25 9.79 -6.48 -3.16
C ASP A 25 8.83 -6.85 -2.02
N MET A 26 7.69 -7.47 -2.36
CA MET A 26 6.69 -7.90 -1.36
C MET A 26 7.19 -9.04 -0.49
N LEU A 27 7.98 -9.98 -1.03
CA LEU A 27 8.60 -11.05 -0.25
C LEU A 27 9.67 -10.50 0.70
N ASP A 28 10.52 -9.60 0.19
CA ASP A 28 11.51 -8.89 1.01
C ASP A 28 10.83 -8.13 2.14
N LEU A 29 9.71 -7.45 1.86
CA LEU A 29 8.95 -6.72 2.87
C LEU A 29 8.36 -7.63 3.96
N ILE A 30 7.88 -8.81 3.60
CA ILE A 30 7.39 -9.81 4.55
C ILE A 30 8.52 -10.28 5.47
N GLU A 31 9.72 -10.50 4.92
CA GLU A 31 10.91 -10.85 5.70
C GLU A 31 11.30 -9.72 6.66
N VAL A 32 11.34 -8.49 6.15
CA VAL A 32 11.62 -7.25 6.92
C VAL A 32 10.65 -7.06 8.09
N ALA A 33 9.37 -7.42 7.92
CA ALA A 33 8.37 -7.31 8.96
C ALA A 33 8.66 -8.22 10.16
N GLY A 34 9.27 -9.38 9.93
CA GLY A 34 9.71 -10.33 10.96
C GLY A 34 8.61 -10.64 11.98
N SER A 35 8.88 -10.39 13.27
CA SER A 35 7.92 -10.65 14.34
C SER A 35 6.63 -9.82 14.26
N ALA A 36 6.59 -8.72 13.51
CA ALA A 36 5.34 -7.98 13.29
C ALA A 36 4.28 -8.84 12.58
N MET A 37 4.70 -9.81 11.76
CA MET A 37 3.81 -10.74 11.06
C MET A 37 3.11 -11.74 11.97
N GLN A 38 3.59 -11.92 13.21
CA GLN A 38 3.01 -12.86 14.17
C GLN A 38 1.95 -12.22 15.06
N SER A 39 1.68 -10.92 14.87
CA SER A 39 0.74 -10.16 15.69
C SER A 39 -0.63 -10.03 15.02
N ALA A 40 -1.67 -9.73 15.81
CA ALA A 40 -2.99 -9.35 15.27
C ALA A 40 -2.94 -8.10 14.37
N SER A 41 -1.86 -7.32 14.43
CA SER A 41 -1.64 -6.13 13.63
C SER A 41 -0.84 -6.38 12.34
N ALA A 42 -0.53 -7.64 11.99
CA ALA A 42 0.26 -7.99 10.81
C ALA A 42 -0.28 -7.37 9.52
N GLY A 43 -1.60 -7.43 9.29
CA GLY A 43 -2.22 -6.83 8.10
C GLY A 43 -2.09 -5.31 8.06
N ALA A 44 -2.31 -4.63 9.19
CA ALA A 44 -2.13 -3.19 9.28
C ALA A 44 -0.67 -2.78 9.05
N TRP A 45 0.27 -3.55 9.60
CA TRP A 45 1.71 -3.32 9.40
C TRP A 45 2.09 -3.48 7.92
N MET A 46 1.67 -4.56 7.27
CA MET A 46 1.97 -4.81 5.85
C MET A 46 1.39 -3.73 4.94
N GLY A 47 0.13 -3.35 5.12
CA GLY A 47 -0.48 -2.29 4.31
C GLY A 47 0.26 -0.96 4.44
N TYR A 48 0.67 -0.60 5.66
CA TYR A 48 1.45 0.60 5.90
C TYR A 48 2.85 0.52 5.27
N ALA A 49 3.53 -0.61 5.48
CA ALA A 49 4.89 -0.81 5.00
C ALA A 49 4.94 -0.85 3.47
N GLN A 50 3.96 -1.45 2.81
CA GLN A 50 3.83 -1.46 1.34
C GLN A 50 3.72 -0.04 0.80
N MET A 51 2.83 0.77 1.39
CA MET A 51 2.64 2.16 1.01
C MET A 51 3.92 2.99 1.21
N ILE A 52 4.62 2.80 2.33
CA ILE A 52 5.87 3.50 2.62
C ILE A 52 6.98 3.09 1.63
N CYS A 53 7.14 1.80 1.36
CA CYS A 53 8.21 1.29 0.49
C CYS A 53 7.97 1.58 -0.99
N SER A 54 6.74 1.97 -1.36
CA SER A 54 6.44 2.48 -2.71
C SER A 54 7.07 3.85 -3.01
N VAL A 55 7.55 4.58 -1.99
CA VAL A 55 8.21 5.87 -2.19
C VAL A 55 9.64 5.65 -2.69
N ASP A 56 9.91 6.05 -3.92
CA ASP A 56 11.19 5.92 -4.61
C ASP A 56 12.12 7.12 -4.34
N ALA A 57 11.56 8.33 -4.22
CA ALA A 57 12.31 9.52 -3.87
C ALA A 57 11.48 10.52 -3.07
N ILE A 58 12.17 11.33 -2.26
CA ILE A 58 11.59 12.45 -1.50
C ILE A 58 12.35 13.71 -1.89
N ASP A 59 11.65 14.68 -2.49
CA ASP A 59 12.22 15.95 -2.96
C ASP A 59 13.45 15.73 -3.89
N GLY A 60 13.37 14.72 -4.77
CA GLY A 60 14.46 14.33 -5.68
C GLY A 60 15.61 13.57 -5.04
N VAL A 61 15.54 13.28 -3.73
CA VAL A 61 16.51 12.44 -3.02
C VAL A 61 16.00 10.99 -3.01
N PRO A 62 16.71 10.03 -3.65
CA PRO A 62 16.31 8.64 -3.66
C PRO A 62 16.16 8.05 -2.25
N VAL A 63 15.20 7.15 -2.11
CA VAL A 63 14.94 6.37 -0.91
C VAL A 63 15.34 4.93 -1.20
N GLU A 64 16.35 4.44 -0.48
CA GLU A 64 16.74 3.04 -0.58
C GLU A 64 15.66 2.13 0.00
N MET A 65 15.46 0.96 -0.64
CA MET A 65 14.52 -0.05 -0.16
C MET A 65 14.92 -0.49 1.26
N PRO A 66 14.01 -0.41 2.25
CA PRO A 66 14.33 -0.81 3.62
C PRO A 66 14.62 -2.31 3.72
N ALA A 67 15.74 -2.66 4.36
CA ALA A 67 16.12 -4.03 4.69
C ALA A 67 15.79 -4.42 6.16
N THR A 68 15.28 -3.47 6.95
CA THR A 68 14.91 -3.70 8.35
C THR A 68 13.66 -2.94 8.76
N LYS A 69 12.94 -3.47 9.75
CA LYS A 69 11.77 -2.81 10.34
C LYS A 69 12.05 -1.37 10.79
N GLU A 70 13.25 -1.09 11.30
CA GLU A 70 13.57 0.26 11.77
C GLU A 70 13.81 1.22 10.59
N GLN A 71 14.40 0.76 9.49
CA GLN A 71 14.51 1.55 8.26
C GLN A 71 13.14 1.90 7.69
N VAL A 72 12.18 0.97 7.69
CA VAL A 72 10.78 1.27 7.28
C VAL A 72 10.23 2.44 8.11
N LYS A 73 10.41 2.41 9.44
CA LYS A 73 9.97 3.51 10.30
C LYS A 73 10.74 4.81 10.05
N GLN A 74 12.03 4.75 9.73
CA GLN A 74 12.81 5.94 9.38
C GLN A 74 12.30 6.58 8.08
N VAL A 75 12.00 5.79 7.07
CA VAL A 75 11.36 6.29 5.84
C VAL A 75 9.99 6.90 6.15
N ALA A 76 9.16 6.22 6.95
CA ALA A 76 7.86 6.76 7.39
C ALA A 76 7.99 8.14 8.06
N ARG A 77 9.00 8.30 8.93
CA ARG A 77 9.30 9.58 9.60
C ARG A 77 9.78 10.66 8.61
N ARG A 78 10.56 10.29 7.58
CA ARG A 78 10.99 11.21 6.52
C ARG A 78 9.84 11.66 5.61
N ILE A 79 8.90 10.76 5.33
CA ILE A 79 7.67 11.05 4.59
C ILE A 79 6.80 12.04 5.38
N GLY A 80 6.65 11.80 6.69
CA GLY A 80 5.86 12.65 7.58
C GLY A 80 4.35 12.40 7.47
N ASN A 81 3.59 12.97 8.40
CA ASN A 81 2.15 12.71 8.50
C ASN A 81 1.36 13.20 7.27
N ASP A 82 1.73 14.35 6.71
CA ASP A 82 1.10 14.89 5.50
C ASP A 82 1.39 14.03 4.27
N GLY A 83 2.62 13.53 4.15
CA GLY A 83 3.00 12.58 3.10
C GLY A 83 2.24 11.27 3.22
N ILE A 84 2.08 10.72 4.43
CA ILE A 84 1.27 9.53 4.67
C ILE A 84 -0.20 9.75 4.26
N VAL A 85 -0.80 10.89 4.58
CA VAL A 85 -2.17 11.21 4.16
C VAL A 85 -2.27 11.29 2.63
N ALA A 86 -1.28 11.91 1.98
CA ALA A 86 -1.23 11.98 0.52
C ALA A 86 -1.10 10.58 -0.12
N LEU A 87 -0.27 9.71 0.44
CA LEU A 87 -0.14 8.31 0.01
C LEU A 87 -1.44 7.52 0.23
N GLN A 88 -2.11 7.69 1.37
CA GLN A 88 -3.39 7.00 1.63
C GLN A 88 -4.45 7.32 0.57
N ALA A 89 -4.52 8.58 0.09
CA ALA A 89 -5.44 8.96 -0.98
C ALA A 89 -5.15 8.27 -2.31
N VAL A 90 -3.90 7.87 -2.55
CA VAL A 90 -3.47 7.10 -3.73
C VAL A 90 -3.82 5.62 -3.60
N PHE A 91 -3.47 5.01 -2.47
CA PHE A 91 -3.60 3.55 -2.29
C PHE A 91 -5.00 3.11 -1.83
N TYR A 92 -5.74 4.01 -1.17
CA TYR A 92 -7.08 3.76 -0.65
C TYR A 92 -8.02 4.89 -1.05
N PRO A 93 -8.26 5.10 -2.36
CA PRO A 93 -9.14 6.16 -2.82
C PRO A 93 -10.54 5.94 -2.23
N PRO A 94 -11.22 6.99 -1.74
CA PRO A 94 -12.55 6.85 -1.18
C PRO A 94 -13.48 6.24 -2.23
N LYS A 95 -14.28 5.26 -1.83
CA LYS A 95 -15.31 4.67 -2.68
C LYS A 95 -16.24 5.79 -3.16
N LYS A 96 -16.25 6.08 -4.46
CA LYS A 96 -17.21 7.02 -5.04
C LYS A 96 -18.63 6.54 -4.68
N PRO A 97 -19.52 7.41 -4.15
CA PRO A 97 -20.88 7.03 -3.79
C PRO A 97 -21.74 6.50 -4.95
N ASP A 98 -21.33 6.66 -6.21
CA ASP A 98 -22.14 6.34 -7.39
C ASP A 98 -21.42 5.43 -8.41
N ALA A 99 -20.78 4.35 -7.95
CA ALA A 99 -20.47 3.24 -8.85
C ALA A 99 -21.62 2.22 -8.72
N PRO A 100 -22.34 1.87 -9.81
CA PRO A 100 -23.39 0.86 -9.73
C PRO A 100 -22.78 -0.44 -9.18
N GLU A 101 -23.40 -0.93 -8.11
CA GLU A 101 -23.13 -2.25 -7.55
C GLU A 101 -23.22 -3.26 -8.69
N GLN A 102 -22.09 -3.85 -9.07
CA GLN A 102 -22.14 -5.03 -9.93
C GLN A 102 -22.86 -6.11 -9.12
N PRO A 103 -24.00 -6.63 -9.62
CA PRO A 103 -24.77 -7.60 -8.88
C PRO A 103 -23.90 -8.82 -8.60
N GLY A 104 -23.92 -9.26 -7.34
CA GLY A 104 -23.03 -10.27 -6.81
C GLY A 104 -23.11 -11.60 -7.53
N THR A 105 -22.01 -12.34 -7.49
CA THR A 105 -22.05 -13.80 -7.58
C THR A 105 -22.49 -14.36 -6.21
N SER A 106 -23.75 -14.13 -5.86
CA SER A 106 -24.44 -14.88 -4.83
C SER A 106 -25.57 -15.63 -5.52
N GLY A 107 -25.37 -16.92 -5.76
CA GLY A 107 -26.39 -17.77 -6.39
C GLY A 107 -25.76 -18.85 -7.26
N VAL A 108 -25.21 -19.89 -6.62
CA VAL A 108 -25.43 -21.24 -7.17
C VAL A 108 -26.27 -21.95 -6.13
N ASP A 109 -27.57 -21.73 -6.25
CA ASP A 109 -28.59 -22.46 -5.52
C ASP A 109 -28.42 -23.96 -5.75
N MET A 110 -28.66 -24.71 -4.67
CA MET A 110 -28.95 -26.14 -4.71
C MET A 110 -29.98 -26.45 -5.81
N GLU A 111 -29.62 -27.29 -6.77
CA GLU A 111 -30.61 -28.04 -7.54
C GLU A 111 -30.41 -29.54 -7.32
N THR A 112 -31.45 -30.12 -6.72
CA THR A 112 -31.63 -31.55 -6.51
C THR A 112 -32.24 -32.14 -7.78
N ALA A 113 -31.57 -33.10 -8.44
CA ALA A 113 -32.25 -34.00 -9.37
C ALA A 113 -31.51 -35.35 -9.54
N LYS A 114 -32.23 -36.40 -9.17
CA LYS A 114 -32.06 -37.84 -9.47
C LYS A 114 -31.18 -38.18 -10.68
N ASN A 115 -30.29 -39.18 -10.49
CA ASN A 115 -30.44 -40.49 -11.14
C ASN A 115 -29.72 -41.58 -10.36
#